data_AF-A0A0M0LHA1-F1
#
_entry.id   AF-A0A0M0LHA1-F1
#
_cell.length_a   1.000
_cell.length_b   1.000
_cell.length_c   1.000
_cell.angle_alpha   90.00
_cell.angle_beta   90.00
_cell.angle_gamma   90.00
#
_symmetry.space_group_name_H-M   'P 1'
#
loop_
_entity.id
_entity.type
_entity.pdbx_description
1 polymer ?
#
loop_
_entity_poly.entity_id
_entity_poly.type
_entity_poly.pdbx_seq_one_letter_code
_entity_poly.pdbx_strand_id
1 'polypeptide(L)'
;MVAKAVREAVPGVDLYVPQENMAINDKSSYANSLAIAGADIEALKASDFLIAVIDGVEIDSGVAAEIGAFSMLDRPIFALYSDTRQQGRDNTKKIDALIADGTENQFAYRNLFVIGLIKQNGIIAASIEDLIEGMLERNVAIKEVQPVNK
;
A
#
# COMPACT_ATOMS: atom_id res chain seq x y z
N MET A 1 3.59 7.76 10.81
CA MET A 1 4.81 8.24 10.12
C MET A 1 4.55 8.48 8.64
N VAL A 2 4.08 7.48 7.88
CA VAL A 2 3.75 7.63 6.44
C VAL A 2 2.77 8.78 6.16
N ALA A 3 1.62 8.82 6.84
CA ALA A 3 0.61 9.85 6.64
C ALA A 3 1.13 11.29 6.82
N LYS A 4 2.00 11.50 7.82
CA LYS A 4 2.65 12.80 8.06
C LYS A 4 3.55 13.19 6.88
N ALA A 5 4.42 12.27 6.46
CA ALA A 5 5.36 12.52 5.37
C ALA A 5 4.64 12.81 4.04
N VAL A 6 3.55 12.10 3.76
CA VAL A 6 2.70 12.34 2.57
C VAL A 6 2.07 13.74 2.61
N ARG A 7 1.51 14.16 3.76
CA ARG A 7 0.92 15.50 3.91
C ARG A 7 1.95 16.62 3.74
N GLU A 8 3.18 16.41 4.19
CA GLU A 8 4.29 17.36 4.02
C GLU A 8 4.74 17.45 2.55
N ALA A 9 4.78 16.32 1.84
CA ALA A 9 5.27 16.26 0.47
C ALA A 9 4.21 16.59 -0.60
N VAL A 10 2.92 16.39 -0.30
CA VAL A 10 1.81 16.63 -1.24
C VAL A 10 0.85 17.66 -0.65
N PRO A 11 1.12 18.97 -0.82
CA PRO A 11 0.27 20.02 -0.28
C PRO A 11 -1.17 19.91 -0.79
N GLY A 12 -2.13 19.96 0.13
CA GLY A 12 -3.56 19.89 -0.18
C GLY A 12 -4.11 18.47 -0.38
N VAL A 13 -3.31 17.43 -0.14
CA VAL A 13 -3.81 16.04 -0.10
C VAL A 13 -4.82 15.87 1.03
N ASP A 14 -6.01 15.35 0.70
CA ASP A 14 -6.98 14.89 1.70
C ASP A 14 -6.72 13.41 1.97
N LEU A 15 -6.02 13.13 3.07
CA LEU A 15 -5.60 11.77 3.41
C LEU A 15 -6.50 11.17 4.49
N TYR A 16 -7.32 10.20 4.09
CA TYR A 16 -8.07 9.35 5.01
C TYR A 16 -7.15 8.36 5.72
N VAL A 17 -7.07 8.46 7.05
CA VAL A 17 -6.31 7.54 7.90
C VAL A 17 -7.25 6.96 8.95
N PRO A 18 -7.64 5.67 8.88
CA PRO A 18 -8.64 5.09 9.79
C PRO A 18 -8.34 5.32 11.27
N GLN A 19 -7.05 5.25 11.64
CA GLN A 19 -6.56 5.40 13.02
C GLN A 19 -6.76 6.80 13.60
N GLU A 20 -6.86 7.82 12.74
CA GLU A 20 -7.02 9.23 13.15
C GLU A 20 -8.49 9.62 13.32
N ASN A 21 -9.43 8.75 12.90
CA ASN A 21 -10.85 9.07 12.88
C ASN A 21 -11.51 8.79 14.25
N MET A 22 -11.60 9.82 15.09
CA MET A 22 -12.07 9.71 16.49
C MET A 22 -13.50 9.17 16.64
N ALA A 23 -14.38 9.35 15.65
CA ALA A 23 -15.76 8.83 15.69
C ALA A 23 -15.86 7.30 15.50
N ILE A 24 -14.88 6.69 14.81
CA ILE A 24 -14.77 5.22 14.68
C ILE A 24 -14.16 4.62 15.96
N ASN A 25 -13.38 5.40 16.70
CA ASN A 25 -12.68 4.98 17.91
C ASN A 25 -13.52 5.09 19.20
N ASP A 26 -14.79 5.48 19.12
CA ASP A 26 -15.72 5.35 20.23
C ASP A 26 -16.08 3.86 20.43
N LYS A 27 -15.32 3.21 21.30
CA LYS A 27 -15.48 1.78 21.67
C LYS A 27 -16.83 1.45 22.31
N SER A 28 -17.69 2.45 22.55
CA SER A 28 -19.08 2.24 22.98
C SER A 28 -20.05 2.03 21.82
N SER A 29 -19.65 2.35 20.59
CA SER A 29 -20.45 2.18 19.38
C SER A 29 -20.26 0.78 18.77
N TYR A 30 -21.38 0.11 18.47
CA TYR A 30 -21.38 -1.19 17.79
C TYR A 30 -21.52 -0.99 16.28
N ALA A 31 -20.61 -1.58 15.50
CA ALA A 31 -20.74 -1.74 14.06
C ALA A 31 -20.63 -3.22 13.71
N ASN A 32 -21.58 -3.73 12.91
CA ASN A 32 -21.51 -5.10 12.41
C ASN A 32 -20.58 -5.19 11.18
N SER A 33 -20.28 -6.41 10.75
CA SER A 33 -19.36 -6.65 9.62
C SER A 33 -19.82 -6.00 8.31
N LEU A 34 -21.13 -5.96 8.04
CA LEU A 34 -21.68 -5.34 6.84
C LEU A 34 -21.50 -3.81 6.84
N ALA A 35 -21.70 -3.17 7.99
CA ALA A 35 -21.51 -1.73 8.15
C ALA A 35 -20.03 -1.34 7.95
N ILE A 36 -19.11 -2.12 8.54
CA ILE A 36 -17.66 -1.91 8.40
C ILE A 36 -17.25 -2.05 6.93
N ALA A 37 -17.56 -3.19 6.30
CA ALA A 37 -17.19 -3.44 4.91
C ALA A 37 -17.81 -2.41 3.95
N GLY A 38 -19.04 -1.99 4.19
CA GLY A 38 -19.70 -0.95 3.39
C GLY A 38 -19.00 0.40 3.51
N ALA A 39 -18.66 0.83 4.73
CA ALA A 39 -17.96 2.09 4.96
C ALA A 39 -16.57 2.11 4.30
N ASP A 40 -15.80 1.03 4.43
CA ASP A 40 -14.47 0.92 3.82
C ASP A 40 -14.56 0.94 2.29
N ILE A 41 -15.51 0.23 1.69
CA ILE A 41 -15.72 0.23 0.23
C ILE A 41 -16.10 1.63 -0.28
N GLU A 42 -16.95 2.37 0.43
CA GLU A 42 -17.30 3.73 0.01
C GLU A 42 -16.12 4.69 0.12
N ALA A 43 -15.30 4.58 1.17
CA ALA A 43 -14.05 5.34 1.29
C ALA A 43 -13.08 5.02 0.15
N LEU A 44 -12.91 3.74 -0.20
CA LEU A 44 -12.10 3.31 -1.33
C LEU A 44 -12.62 3.88 -2.66
N LYS A 45 -13.92 3.82 -2.93
CA LYS A 45 -14.52 4.41 -4.14
C LYS A 45 -14.36 5.93 -4.23
N ALA A 46 -14.34 6.62 -3.09
CA ALA A 46 -14.14 8.06 -3.04
C ALA A 46 -12.66 8.48 -3.21
N SER A 47 -11.71 7.55 -3.07
CA SER A 47 -10.27 7.85 -3.04
C SER A 47 -9.63 7.81 -4.44
N ASP A 48 -8.80 8.81 -4.78
CA ASP A 48 -8.07 8.86 -6.05
C ASP A 48 -6.89 7.87 -6.12
N PHE A 49 -6.35 7.50 -4.95
CA PHE A 49 -5.25 6.55 -4.81
C PHE A 49 -5.35 5.81 -3.48
N LEU A 50 -4.64 4.69 -3.36
CA LEU A 50 -4.47 3.93 -2.12
C LEU A 50 -3.01 3.91 -1.70
N ILE A 51 -2.74 4.15 -0.42
CA ILE A 51 -1.42 3.90 0.19
C ILE A 51 -1.52 2.65 1.07
N ALA A 52 -0.77 1.61 0.73
CA ALA A 52 -0.82 0.33 1.43
C ALA A 52 0.51 0.01 2.14
N VAL A 53 0.50 -0.12 3.46
CA VAL A 53 1.67 -0.62 4.20
C VAL A 53 1.60 -2.15 4.21
N ILE A 54 2.54 -2.80 3.52
CA ILE A 54 2.58 -4.26 3.37
C ILE A 54 3.72 -4.90 4.18
N ASP A 55 4.12 -4.24 5.27
CA ASP A 55 5.05 -4.76 6.26
C ASP A 55 4.39 -5.77 7.21
N GLY A 56 5.21 -6.52 7.95
CA GLY A 56 4.75 -7.59 8.84
C GLY A 56 5.23 -8.97 8.42
N VAL A 57 4.85 -9.99 9.21
CA VAL A 57 5.14 -11.39 8.89
C VAL A 57 4.44 -11.79 7.59
N GLU A 58 3.17 -11.41 7.47
CA GLU A 58 2.38 -11.46 6.25
C GLU A 58 1.74 -10.08 5.99
N ILE A 59 1.18 -9.90 4.79
CA ILE A 59 0.33 -8.74 4.50
C ILE A 59 -0.94 -8.90 5.34
N ASP A 60 -1.31 -7.86 6.09
CA ASP A 60 -2.56 -7.87 6.85
C ASP A 60 -3.75 -8.21 5.94
N SER A 61 -4.64 -9.08 6.43
CA SER A 61 -5.77 -9.58 5.63
C SER A 61 -6.77 -8.48 5.24
N GLY A 62 -6.94 -7.45 6.07
CA GLY A 62 -7.75 -6.28 5.75
C GLY A 62 -7.10 -5.46 4.64
N VAL A 63 -5.81 -5.14 4.78
CA VAL A 63 -5.04 -4.43 3.75
C VAL A 63 -5.05 -5.19 2.41
N ALA A 64 -4.90 -6.52 2.44
CA ALA A 64 -4.96 -7.34 1.23
C ALA A 64 -6.35 -7.29 0.56
N ALA A 65 -7.43 -7.29 1.33
CA ALA A 65 -8.80 -7.15 0.82
C ALA A 65 -9.05 -5.77 0.21
N GLU A 66 -8.55 -4.71 0.85
CA GLU A 66 -8.63 -3.33 0.34
C GLU A 66 -7.84 -3.17 -0.96
N ILE A 67 -6.63 -3.71 -1.05
CA ILE A 67 -5.84 -3.75 -2.30
C ILE A 67 -6.64 -4.47 -3.40
N GLY A 68 -7.23 -5.62 -3.07
CA GLY A 68 -8.10 -6.37 -3.98
C GLY A 68 -9.24 -5.52 -4.52
N ALA A 69 -10.04 -4.92 -3.63
CA ALA A 69 -11.19 -4.11 -4.00
C ALA A 69 -10.78 -2.85 -4.78
N PHE A 70 -9.74 -2.14 -4.33
CA PHE A 70 -9.29 -0.90 -4.95
C PHE A 70 -8.67 -1.11 -6.33
N SER A 71 -7.99 -2.24 -6.55
CA SER A 71 -7.40 -2.58 -7.86
C SER A 71 -8.46 -2.67 -8.98
N MET A 72 -9.71 -2.97 -8.64
CA MET A 72 -10.83 -3.02 -9.58
C MET A 72 -11.31 -1.64 -10.03
N LEU A 73 -10.88 -0.56 -9.36
CA LEU A 73 -11.21 0.82 -9.71
C LEU A 73 -10.25 1.42 -10.75
N ASP A 74 -9.22 0.68 -11.16
CA ASP A 74 -8.14 1.12 -12.05
C ASP A 74 -7.48 2.44 -11.60
N ARG A 75 -7.20 2.51 -10.29
CA ARG A 75 -6.58 3.67 -9.64
C ARG A 75 -5.23 3.30 -9.04
N PRO A 76 -4.31 4.29 -8.93
CA PRO A 76 -2.96 4.05 -8.46
C PRO A 76 -2.90 3.50 -7.03
N ILE A 77 -2.14 2.41 -6.83
CA ILE A 77 -1.80 1.87 -5.51
C ILE A 77 -0.31 2.09 -5.22
N PHE A 78 0.00 2.77 -4.12
CA PHE A 78 1.35 3.05 -3.67
C PHE A 78 1.63 2.22 -2.42
N ALA A 79 2.40 1.15 -2.55
CA ALA A 79 2.69 0.28 -1.43
C ALA A 79 4.06 0.59 -0.79
N LEU A 80 4.13 0.53 0.55
CA LEU A 80 5.37 0.58 1.30
C LEU A 80 5.73 -0.82 1.82
N TYR A 81 6.91 -1.29 1.47
CA TYR A 81 7.52 -2.50 1.99
C TYR A 81 8.91 -2.16 2.53
N SER A 82 8.99 -1.84 3.82
CA SER A 82 10.22 -1.37 4.47
C SER A 82 11.02 -2.48 5.19
N ASP A 83 10.52 -3.72 5.18
CA ASP A 83 11.19 -4.86 5.80
C ASP A 83 12.62 -5.04 5.28
N THR A 84 13.60 -5.06 6.19
CA THR A 84 15.03 -5.16 5.84
C THR A 84 15.39 -6.52 5.24
N ARG A 85 14.57 -7.55 5.44
CA ARG A 85 14.77 -8.89 4.85
C ARG A 85 14.58 -8.91 3.33
N GLN A 86 14.11 -7.81 2.74
CA GLN A 86 14.14 -7.63 1.29
C GLN A 86 15.56 -7.41 0.73
N GLN A 87 16.54 -7.14 1.59
CA GLN A 87 17.94 -6.89 1.21
C GLN A 87 18.75 -8.20 1.13
N GLY A 88 19.92 -8.15 0.49
CA GLY A 88 20.82 -9.30 0.36
C GLY A 88 20.42 -10.30 -0.72
N ARG A 89 19.65 -9.84 -1.72
CA ARG A 89 19.30 -10.61 -2.93
C ARG A 89 20.50 -10.84 -3.86
N ASP A 90 21.58 -10.11 -3.64
CA ASP A 90 22.90 -10.25 -4.28
C ASP A 90 23.86 -11.13 -3.47
N ASN A 91 23.49 -11.52 -2.24
CA ASN A 91 24.31 -12.38 -1.39
C ASN A 91 24.12 -13.85 -1.77
N THR A 92 25.08 -14.38 -2.51
CA THR A 92 25.06 -15.78 -2.97
C THR A 92 24.93 -16.78 -1.84
N LYS A 93 25.52 -16.54 -0.66
CA LYS A 93 25.39 -17.46 0.49
C LYS A 93 23.96 -17.59 0.99
N LYS A 94 23.17 -16.50 0.98
CA LYS A 94 21.76 -16.54 1.36
C LYS A 94 20.94 -17.35 0.35
N ILE A 95 21.26 -17.20 -0.93
CA ILE A 95 20.61 -17.93 -2.02
C ILE A 95 20.98 -19.42 -1.93
N ASP A 96 22.26 -19.74 -1.77
CA ASP A 96 22.75 -21.11 -1.66
C ASP A 96 22.15 -21.83 -0.45
N ALA A 97 22.00 -21.14 0.69
CA ALA A 97 21.34 -21.68 1.88
C ALA A 97 19.88 -22.05 1.60
N LEU A 98 19.11 -21.16 0.94
CA LEU A 98 17.72 -21.43 0.54
C LEU A 98 17.62 -22.61 -0.44
N ILE A 99 18.55 -22.71 -1.40
CA ILE A 99 18.59 -23.81 -2.38
C ILE A 99 18.88 -25.14 -1.69
N ALA A 100 19.81 -25.16 -0.74
CA ALA A 100 20.20 -26.35 -0.01
C ALA A 100 19.13 -26.81 1.00
N ASP A 101 18.48 -25.87 1.68
CA ASP A 101 17.42 -26.12 2.65
C ASP A 101 16.36 -25.01 2.61
N GLY A 102 15.14 -25.36 2.18
CA GLY A 102 14.03 -24.41 2.09
C GLY A 102 13.60 -23.79 3.42
N THR A 103 14.00 -24.37 4.56
CA THR A 103 13.72 -23.84 5.90
C THR A 103 14.73 -22.76 6.34
N GLU A 104 15.87 -22.64 5.65
CA GLU A 104 16.88 -21.59 5.85
C GLU A 104 16.57 -20.32 5.04
N ASN A 105 15.29 -20.11 4.68
CA ASN A 105 14.85 -18.94 3.93
C ASN A 105 15.01 -17.66 4.76
N GLN A 106 15.89 -16.76 4.30
CA GLN A 106 16.11 -15.45 4.92
C GLN A 106 15.36 -14.31 4.22
N PHE A 107 14.62 -14.59 3.14
CA PHE A 107 13.85 -13.61 2.39
C PHE A 107 12.39 -13.63 2.81
N ALA A 108 11.88 -12.47 3.21
CA ALA A 108 10.47 -12.35 3.58
C ALA A 108 9.56 -12.56 2.36
N TYR A 109 8.56 -13.42 2.54
CA TYR A 109 7.56 -13.71 1.52
C TYR A 109 6.47 -12.63 1.50
N ARG A 110 5.94 -12.36 0.31
CA ARG A 110 4.72 -11.59 0.09
C ARG A 110 3.84 -12.31 -0.93
N ASN A 111 2.53 -12.31 -0.68
CA ASN A 111 1.58 -12.95 -1.58
C ASN A 111 1.65 -12.34 -2.99
N LEU A 112 2.05 -13.15 -3.96
CA LEU A 112 2.32 -12.66 -5.32
C LEU A 112 1.07 -12.18 -6.06
N PHE A 113 -0.12 -12.64 -5.69
CA PHE A 113 -1.37 -12.13 -6.25
C PHE A 113 -1.58 -10.67 -5.82
N VAL A 114 -1.44 -10.37 -4.52
CA VAL A 114 -1.53 -9.00 -3.98
C VAL A 114 -0.45 -8.10 -4.60
N ILE A 115 0.79 -8.60 -4.69
CA ILE A 115 1.90 -7.88 -5.34
C ILE A 115 1.59 -7.58 -6.82
N GLY A 116 0.99 -8.52 -7.52
CA GLY A 116 0.56 -8.35 -8.91
C GLY A 116 -0.46 -7.24 -9.07
N LEU A 117 -1.51 -7.23 -8.21
CA LEU A 117 -2.55 -6.20 -8.24
C LEU A 117 -2.00 -4.80 -8.01
N ILE A 118 -1.06 -4.64 -7.07
CA ILE A 118 -0.39 -3.34 -6.86
C ILE A 118 0.37 -2.93 -8.12
N LYS A 119 1.17 -3.83 -8.70
CA LYS A 119 2.05 -3.52 -9.84
C LYS A 119 1.31 -3.26 -11.15
N GLN A 120 0.07 -3.73 -11.30
CA GLN A 120 -0.75 -3.45 -12.48
C GLN A 120 -0.97 -1.94 -12.67
N ASN A 121 -1.18 -1.22 -11.58
CA ASN A 121 -1.39 0.21 -11.59
C ASN A 121 -0.79 0.82 -10.33
N GLY A 122 0.52 0.72 -10.14
CA GLY A 122 1.13 1.14 -8.89
C GLY A 122 2.62 0.90 -8.78
N ILE A 123 3.16 1.19 -7.60
CA ILE A 123 4.55 0.92 -7.24
C ILE A 123 4.65 0.28 -5.85
N ILE A 124 5.79 -0.36 -5.60
CA ILE A 124 6.17 -0.84 -4.27
C ILE A 124 7.50 -0.19 -3.92
N ALA A 125 7.47 0.70 -2.94
CA ALA A 125 8.61 1.44 -2.43
C ALA A 125 9.28 0.70 -1.27
N ALA A 126 10.61 0.78 -1.19
CA ALA A 126 11.39 0.19 -0.11
C ALA A 126 11.58 1.15 1.09
N SER A 127 11.27 2.43 0.91
CA SER A 127 11.41 3.50 1.90
C SER A 127 10.25 4.51 1.79
N ILE A 128 10.10 5.38 2.78
CA ILE A 128 9.08 6.45 2.72
C ILE A 128 9.47 7.49 1.67
N GLU A 129 10.77 7.71 1.50
CA GLU A 129 11.35 8.61 0.51
C GLU A 129 11.00 8.15 -0.91
N ASP A 130 11.27 6.87 -1.23
CA ASP A 130 10.95 6.27 -2.53
C ASP A 130 9.43 6.27 -2.79
N LEU A 131 8.64 6.09 -1.73
CA LEU A 131 7.17 6.13 -1.82
C LEU A 131 6.72 7.52 -2.27
N ILE A 132 7.23 8.57 -1.63
CA ILE A 132 6.89 9.96 -1.93
C ILE A 132 7.37 10.32 -3.33
N GLU A 133 8.60 9.97 -3.70
CA GLU A 133 9.15 10.22 -5.04
C GLU A 133 8.25 9.60 -6.10
N GLY A 134 7.94 8.31 -5.98
CA GLY A 134 7.09 7.62 -6.94
C GLY A 134 5.64 8.13 -6.97
N MET A 135 5.10 8.61 -5.85
CA MET A 135 3.80 9.31 -5.83
C MET A 135 3.84 10.62 -6.64
N LEU A 136 4.89 11.43 -6.46
CA LEU A 136 5.03 12.72 -7.12
C LEU A 136 5.25 12.56 -8.63
N GLU A 137 6.14 11.65 -9.05
CA GLU A 137 6.36 11.34 -10.47
C GLU A 137 5.06 10.94 -11.17
N ARG A 138 4.25 10.12 -10.52
CA ARG A 138 3.00 9.63 -11.08
C ARG A 138 1.90 10.69 -11.08
N ASN A 139 1.87 11.57 -10.08
CA ASN A 139 0.97 12.74 -10.07
C ASN A 139 1.31 13.73 -11.21
N VAL A 140 2.59 13.89 -11.54
CA VAL A 140 3.01 14.69 -12.72
C VAL A 140 2.54 14.00 -14.00
N ALA A 141 2.75 12.69 -14.13
CA ALA A 141 2.28 11.92 -15.29
C ALA A 141 0.75 11.97 -15.47
N ILE A 142 -0.04 11.90 -14.39
CA ILE A 142 -1.51 12.04 -14.44
C ILE A 142 -1.90 13.43 -14.95
N LYS A 143 -1.23 14.50 -14.49
CA LYS A 143 -1.49 15.87 -14.98
C LYS A 143 -1.06 16.07 -16.44
N GLU A 144 0.00 15.39 -16.89
CA GLU A 144 0.52 15.46 -18.27
C GLU A 144 -0.26 14.58 -19.27
N VAL A 145 -0.99 13.57 -18.80
CA VAL A 145 -1.96 12.81 -19.62
C VAL A 145 -3.35 13.49 -19.63
N GLN A 146 -3.62 14.39 -18.68
CA GLN A 146 -4.83 15.20 -18.61
C GLN A 146 -4.76 16.63 -19.23
N PRO A 147 -3.89 17.01 -20.19
CA PRO A 147 -4.11 18.22 -20.95
C PRO A 147 -5.07 17.92 -22.10
N VAL A 148 -6.14 18.71 -22.14
CA VAL A 148 -7.09 18.93 -23.23
C VAL A 148 -8.28 17.94 -23.30
N ASN A 149 -9.37 18.31 -22.62
CA ASN A 149 -10.45 18.99 -23.34
C ASN A 149 -11.17 19.99 -22.41
N LYS A 150 -11.40 21.17 -22.96
CA LYS A 150 -12.29 22.21 -22.40
C LYS A 150 -13.74 21.73 -22.42
#